data_AF-A0A1Y3QI26-F1
#
_entry.id   AF-A0A1Y3QI26-F1
#
_cell.length_a   1.000
_cell.length_b   1.000
_cell.length_c   1.000
_cell.angle_alpha   90.00
_cell.angle_beta   90.00
_cell.angle_gamma   90.00
#
_symmetry.space_group_name_H-M   'P 1'
#
loop_
_entity.id
_entity.type
_entity.pdbx_description
1 polymer ?
#
loop_
_entity_poly.entity_id
_entity_poly.type
_entity_poly.pdbx_seq_one_letter_code
_entity_poly.pdbx_strand_id
1 'polypeptide(L)'
;MAEAKAEKDGAGWLERILFLITPVLFTALLLGILLLIFDMDLRSQALDFGRKIPVVGKWLPEPAAGETPRTPEETAARNARERIRELEAMLAEREETLRQSVETTRRQEAEIAELRAQVEELTASLADRAITTAEYEARIRSLAEMYARMTPSRAAPILENMTAEEAALVLEYMPEATRGRILERMNPQRAAELTAMLKDRFPVEERQLAALQARVRELEERLLDTGLVLEAEELGGTFAFMDAGQAAALILEMAGNNRNKALYILASMDNATRSQVVGAMTARDSQTTASLVAELIPSGT
;
A
#
# COMPACT_ATOMS: atom_id res chain seq x y z
N MET A 1 44.01 -99.66 -25.13
CA MET A 1 44.17 -99.24 -23.72
C MET A 1 43.79 -97.77 -23.64
N ALA A 2 43.19 -97.38 -22.51
CA ALA A 2 42.64 -96.06 -22.13
C ALA A 2 43.55 -94.84 -22.47
N GLU A 3 43.10 -93.58 -22.57
CA GLU A 3 42.26 -92.82 -21.63
C GLU A 3 41.54 -91.62 -22.31
N ALA A 4 40.53 -91.11 -21.60
CA ALA A 4 39.74 -89.92 -21.87
C ALA A 4 40.13 -88.74 -20.96
N LYS A 5 39.80 -87.51 -21.39
CA LYS A 5 39.39 -86.27 -20.63
C LYS A 5 40.17 -85.03 -21.07
N ALA A 6 39.67 -83.79 -21.03
CA ALA A 6 38.34 -83.16 -21.01
C ALA A 6 38.63 -81.64 -20.86
N GLU A 7 38.15 -80.78 -21.76
CA GLU A 7 38.03 -79.32 -21.62
C GLU A 7 37.28 -78.86 -22.90
N LYS A 8 36.18 -78.09 -22.91
CA LYS A 8 35.92 -76.84 -22.19
C LYS A 8 34.45 -76.39 -22.43
N ASP A 9 33.46 -77.01 -21.79
CA ASP A 9 32.02 -76.67 -22.00
C ASP A 9 31.42 -75.70 -20.96
N GLY A 10 32.23 -75.14 -20.06
CA GLY A 10 31.75 -74.33 -18.93
C GLY A 10 31.48 -72.84 -19.20
N ALA A 11 31.99 -72.25 -20.29
CA ALA A 11 32.02 -70.79 -20.47
C ALA A 11 30.79 -70.19 -21.22
N GLY A 12 30.26 -70.89 -22.23
CA GLY A 12 29.25 -70.29 -23.13
C GLY A 12 27.86 -70.07 -22.53
N TRP A 13 27.48 -70.82 -21.49
CA TRP A 13 26.18 -70.64 -20.82
C TRP A 13 26.21 -69.45 -19.84
N LEU A 14 27.36 -69.19 -19.21
CA LEU A 14 27.57 -68.03 -18.33
C LEU A 14 27.62 -66.73 -19.14
N GLU A 15 28.24 -66.73 -20.32
CA GLU A 15 28.26 -65.57 -21.22
C GLU A 15 26.83 -65.19 -21.67
N ARG A 16 25.98 -66.18 -21.96
CA ARG A 16 24.56 -65.94 -22.29
C ARG A 16 23.75 -65.41 -21.12
N ILE A 17 24.02 -65.87 -19.90
CA ILE A 17 23.37 -65.33 -18.69
C ILE A 17 23.86 -63.91 -18.41
N LEU A 18 25.15 -63.64 -18.55
CA LEU A 18 25.72 -62.31 -18.34
C LEU A 18 25.15 -61.30 -19.35
N PHE A 19 24.99 -61.71 -20.61
CA PHE A 19 24.35 -60.91 -21.66
C PHE A 19 22.87 -60.59 -21.36
N LEU A 20 22.15 -61.50 -20.69
CA LEU A 20 20.74 -61.29 -20.29
C LEU A 20 20.60 -60.45 -19.00
N ILE A 21 21.50 -60.64 -18.03
CA ILE A 21 21.46 -59.95 -16.73
C ILE A 21 21.89 -58.48 -16.86
N THR A 22 22.87 -58.18 -17.72
CA THR A 22 23.40 -56.82 -17.88
C THR A 22 22.33 -55.76 -18.21
N PRO A 23 21.44 -55.95 -19.21
CA PRO A 23 20.37 -54.98 -19.49
C PRO A 23 19.33 -54.90 -18.37
N VAL A 24 19.06 -55.99 -17.65
CA VAL A 24 18.12 -56.00 -16.50
C VAL A 24 18.70 -55.23 -15.31
N LEU A 25 19.99 -55.34 -15.04
CA LEU A 25 20.67 -54.56 -14.01
C LEU A 25 20.68 -53.07 -14.34
N PHE A 26 20.94 -52.73 -15.60
CA PHE A 26 20.94 -51.34 -16.05
C PHE A 26 19.54 -50.71 -15.94
N THR A 27 18.48 -51.42 -16.32
CA THR A 27 17.10 -50.94 -16.16
C THR A 27 16.69 -50.81 -14.70
N ALA A 28 17.08 -51.76 -13.85
CA ALA A 28 16.84 -51.69 -12.41
C ALA A 28 17.54 -50.48 -11.77
N LEU A 29 18.76 -50.15 -12.20
CA LEU A 29 19.49 -48.98 -11.73
C LEU A 29 18.82 -47.68 -12.16
N LEU A 30 18.42 -47.57 -13.43
CA LEU A 30 17.70 -46.41 -13.96
C LEU A 30 16.34 -46.20 -13.26
N LEU A 31 15.57 -47.27 -13.06
CA LEU A 31 14.30 -47.23 -12.34
C LEU A 31 14.51 -46.86 -10.86
N GLY A 32 15.58 -47.33 -10.22
CA GLY A 32 15.93 -46.95 -8.86
C GLY A 32 16.23 -45.47 -8.72
N ILE A 33 16.97 -44.89 -9.67
CA ILE A 33 17.25 -43.44 -9.71
C ILE A 33 15.96 -42.66 -9.99
N LEU A 34 15.11 -43.16 -10.91
CA LEU A 34 13.82 -42.56 -11.21
C LEU A 34 12.90 -42.53 -9.98
N LEU A 35 12.86 -43.60 -9.19
CA LEU A 35 12.11 -43.68 -7.94
C LEU A 35 12.64 -42.76 -6.84
N LEU A 36 13.91 -42.31 -6.93
CA LEU A 36 14.50 -41.37 -5.97
C LEU A 36 14.08 -39.92 -6.24
N ILE A 37 13.66 -39.61 -7.46
CA ILE A 37 13.26 -38.26 -7.90
C ILE A 37 11.73 -38.05 -7.78
N PHE A 38 10.94 -39.12 -7.76
CA PHE A 38 9.47 -39.08 -7.69
C PHE A 38 8.91 -39.21 -6.25
N ASP A 39 7.63 -38.86 -6.08
CA ASP A 39 6.87 -38.80 -4.81
C ASP A 39 6.86 -40.11 -3.98
N MET A 40 6.65 -40.01 -2.67
CA MET A 40 6.68 -41.14 -1.71
C MET A 40 5.65 -42.24 -2.03
N ASP A 41 4.52 -41.89 -2.66
CA ASP A 41 3.45 -42.85 -2.99
C ASP A 41 3.81 -43.84 -4.12
N LEU A 42 4.64 -43.43 -5.09
CA LEU A 42 5.09 -44.33 -6.16
C LEU A 42 6.18 -45.28 -5.66
N ARG A 43 7.04 -44.78 -4.77
CA ARG A 43 8.08 -45.57 -4.10
C ARG A 43 7.46 -46.67 -3.23
N SER A 44 6.40 -46.39 -2.49
CA SER A 44 5.73 -47.38 -1.63
C SER A 44 5.07 -48.50 -2.45
N GLN A 45 4.37 -48.17 -3.54
CA GLN A 45 3.75 -49.15 -4.44
C GLN A 45 4.79 -50.01 -5.19
N ALA A 46 5.93 -49.44 -5.58
CA ALA A 46 7.02 -50.19 -6.21
C ALA A 46 7.68 -51.20 -5.24
N LEU A 47 7.86 -50.81 -3.97
CA LEU A 47 8.36 -51.69 -2.91
C LEU A 47 7.36 -52.82 -2.58
N ASP A 48 6.05 -52.55 -2.65
CA ASP A 48 5.00 -53.57 -2.52
C ASP A 48 5.02 -54.59 -3.66
N PHE A 49 5.23 -54.13 -4.89
CA PHE A 49 5.35 -55.02 -6.03
C PHE A 49 6.62 -55.88 -5.96
N GLY A 50 7.76 -55.30 -5.56
CA GLY A 50 9.03 -56.03 -5.39
C GLY A 50 8.97 -57.14 -4.33
N ARG A 51 8.15 -56.96 -3.29
CA ARG A 51 7.92 -57.99 -2.25
C ARG A 51 7.17 -59.22 -2.75
N LYS A 52 6.33 -59.09 -3.79
CA LYS A 52 5.58 -60.21 -4.38
C LYS A 52 6.49 -61.16 -5.19
N ILE A 53 7.75 -60.78 -5.44
CA ILE A 53 8.72 -61.60 -6.14
C ILE A 53 9.48 -62.46 -5.10
N PRO A 54 9.37 -63.81 -5.14
CA PRO A 54 9.88 -64.70 -4.09
C PRO A 54 11.37 -64.57 -3.76
N VAL A 55 12.17 -64.11 -4.74
CA VAL A 55 13.63 -63.98 -4.62
C VAL A 55 14.03 -62.59 -4.10
N VAL A 56 13.28 -61.55 -4.45
CA VAL A 56 13.62 -60.14 -4.18
C VAL A 56 13.11 -59.68 -2.82
N GLY A 57 11.94 -60.18 -2.39
CA GLY A 57 11.31 -59.76 -1.13
C GLY A 57 12.14 -59.99 0.14
N LYS A 58 13.17 -60.85 0.09
CA LYS A 58 14.06 -61.15 1.24
C LYS A 58 15.18 -60.11 1.45
N TRP A 59 15.42 -59.24 0.48
CA TRP A 59 16.52 -58.26 0.48
C TRP A 59 16.01 -56.82 0.57
N LEU A 60 14.69 -56.62 0.65
CA LEU A 60 14.07 -55.30 0.76
C LEU A 60 14.01 -54.85 2.24
N PRO A 61 14.33 -53.58 2.55
CA PRO A 61 14.17 -53.01 3.89
C PRO A 61 12.73 -53.15 4.39
N GLU A 62 12.55 -53.55 5.65
CA GLU A 62 11.24 -53.55 6.29
C GLU A 62 10.67 -52.12 6.40
N PRO A 63 9.35 -51.93 6.21
CA PRO A 63 8.73 -50.64 6.40
C PRO A 63 8.95 -50.18 7.84
N ALA A 64 9.28 -48.90 8.03
CA ALA A 64 9.38 -48.31 9.36
C ALA A 64 8.08 -48.58 10.13
N ALA A 65 8.18 -49.33 11.22
CA ALA A 65 7.07 -49.63 12.10
C ALA A 65 6.53 -48.32 12.69
N GLY A 66 5.33 -47.92 12.26
CA GLY A 66 4.68 -46.71 12.76
C GLY A 66 3.34 -46.36 12.13
N GLU A 67 3.06 -46.80 10.89
CA GLU A 67 1.77 -46.49 10.25
C GLU A 67 1.09 -47.77 9.76
N THR A 68 0.06 -48.19 10.47
CA THR A 68 -0.95 -49.12 9.95
C THR A 68 -1.47 -48.61 8.60
N PRO A 69 -1.59 -49.44 7.55
CA PRO A 69 -2.16 -49.03 6.27
C PRO A 69 -3.58 -48.51 6.49
N ARG A 70 -3.76 -47.19 6.41
CA ARG A 70 -5.08 -46.55 6.52
C ARG A 70 -5.83 -46.78 5.21
N THR A 71 -7.11 -47.10 5.28
CA THR A 71 -7.90 -47.32 4.07
C THR A 71 -8.13 -45.98 3.34
N PRO A 72 -8.25 -45.98 2.00
CA PRO A 72 -8.54 -44.76 1.23
C PRO A 72 -9.77 -43.97 1.72
N GLU A 73 -10.78 -44.68 2.25
CA GLU A 73 -11.99 -44.08 2.83
C GLU A 73 -11.72 -43.32 4.14
N GLU A 74 -10.85 -43.84 5.02
CA GLU A 74 -10.48 -43.16 6.27
C GLU A 74 -9.69 -41.87 6.02
N THR A 75 -8.79 -41.90 5.03
CA THR A 75 -8.05 -40.70 4.59
C THR A 75 -8.97 -39.65 3.95
N ALA A 76 -9.93 -40.07 3.12
CA ALA A 76 -10.90 -39.16 2.50
C ALA A 76 -11.82 -38.50 3.55
N ALA A 77 -12.30 -39.28 4.53
CA ALA A 77 -13.12 -38.77 5.63
C ALA A 77 -12.35 -37.80 6.54
N ARG A 78 -11.06 -38.04 6.79
CA ARG A 78 -10.21 -37.13 7.57
C ARG A 78 -9.98 -35.81 6.82
N ASN A 79 -9.64 -35.87 5.54
CA ASN A 79 -9.42 -34.68 4.71
C ASN A 79 -10.70 -33.84 4.57
N ALA A 80 -11.87 -34.49 4.45
CA ALA A 80 -13.16 -33.79 4.45
C ALA A 80 -13.42 -33.07 5.78
N ARG A 81 -13.13 -33.72 6.92
CA ARG A 81 -13.28 -33.11 8.25
C ARG A 81 -12.30 -31.96 8.50
N GLU A 82 -11.07 -32.06 8.00
CA GLU A 82 -10.09 -30.98 8.07
C GLU A 82 -10.53 -29.78 7.25
N ARG A 83 -11.04 -29.99 6.03
CA ARG A 83 -11.61 -28.92 5.19
C ARG A 83 -12.84 -28.27 5.80
N ILE A 84 -13.71 -29.05 6.44
CA ILE A 84 -14.86 -28.50 7.17
C ILE A 84 -14.39 -27.59 8.31
N ARG A 85 -13.39 -28.01 9.09
CA ARG A 85 -12.82 -27.17 10.16
C ARG A 85 -12.15 -25.92 9.62
N GLU A 86 -11.43 -26.03 8.51
CA GLU A 86 -10.80 -24.89 7.83
C GLU A 86 -11.84 -23.89 7.34
N LEU A 87 -12.92 -24.38 6.69
CA LEU A 87 -14.03 -23.55 6.25
C LEU A 87 -14.78 -22.89 7.41
N GLU A 88 -15.00 -23.60 8.51
CA GLU A 88 -15.59 -23.04 9.73
C GLU A 88 -14.71 -21.94 10.33
N ALA A 89 -13.39 -22.14 10.35
CA ALA A 89 -12.43 -21.13 10.81
C ALA A 89 -12.43 -19.89 9.91
N MET A 90 -12.45 -20.08 8.58
CA MET A 90 -12.53 -18.98 7.61
C MET A 90 -13.86 -18.20 7.73
N LEU A 91 -14.97 -18.90 7.96
CA LEU A 91 -16.27 -18.25 8.18
C LEU A 91 -16.26 -17.41 9.45
N ALA A 92 -15.72 -17.94 10.56
CA ALA A 92 -15.60 -17.19 11.80
C ALA A 92 -14.71 -15.95 11.66
N GLU A 93 -13.59 -16.05 10.95
CA GLU A 93 -12.70 -14.91 10.66
C GLU A 93 -13.38 -13.85 9.79
N ARG A 94 -14.14 -14.28 8.77
CA ARG A 94 -14.89 -13.36 7.90
C ARG A 94 -16.02 -12.66 8.63
N GLU A 95 -16.76 -13.37 9.49
CA GLU A 95 -17.79 -12.77 10.33
C GLU A 95 -17.22 -11.72 11.28
N GLU A 96 -16.06 -11.98 11.87
CA GLU A 96 -15.38 -11.03 12.75
C GLU A 96 -14.88 -9.80 11.97
N THR A 97 -14.27 -10.01 10.81
CA THR A 97 -13.84 -8.91 9.92
C THR A 97 -15.03 -8.06 9.47
N LEU A 98 -16.16 -8.69 9.13
CA LEU A 98 -17.38 -8.00 8.75
C LEU A 98 -17.92 -7.15 9.91
N ARG A 99 -17.93 -7.69 11.13
CA ARG A 99 -18.33 -6.94 12.34
C ARG A 99 -17.43 -5.72 12.57
N GLN A 100 -16.12 -5.89 12.46
CA GLN A 100 -15.17 -4.78 12.61
C GLN A 100 -15.37 -3.71 11.54
N SER A 101 -15.61 -4.12 10.29
CA SER A 101 -15.88 -3.19 9.18
C SER A 101 -17.21 -2.43 9.37
N VAL A 102 -18.25 -3.11 9.83
CA VAL A 102 -19.55 -2.48 10.17
C VAL A 102 -19.39 -1.49 11.31
N GLU A 103 -18.63 -1.83 12.36
CA GLU A 103 -18.39 -0.93 13.50
C GLU A 103 -17.56 0.30 13.08
N THR A 104 -16.58 0.09 12.20
CA THR A 104 -15.75 1.18 11.66
C THR A 104 -16.57 2.11 10.79
N THR A 105 -17.39 1.56 9.88
CA THR A 105 -18.33 2.34 9.05
C THR A 105 -19.30 3.12 9.93
N ARG A 106 -19.87 2.48 10.96
CA ARG A 106 -20.78 3.14 11.90
C ARG A 106 -20.10 4.30 12.64
N ARG A 107 -18.85 4.12 13.05
CA ARG A 107 -18.05 5.17 13.70
C ARG A 107 -17.78 6.33 12.75
N GLN A 108 -17.41 6.04 11.50
CA GLN A 108 -17.19 7.05 10.47
C GLN A 108 -18.48 7.80 10.12
N GLU A 109 -19.62 7.11 10.02
CA GLU A 109 -20.92 7.74 9.82
C GLU A 109 -21.29 8.69 10.97
N ALA A 110 -21.01 8.28 12.22
CA ALA A 110 -21.20 9.12 13.39
C ALA A 110 -20.29 10.36 13.37
N GLU A 111 -19.02 10.20 13.01
CA GLU A 111 -18.04 11.29 12.87
C GLU A 111 -18.43 12.25 11.74
N ILE A 112 -18.89 11.73 10.60
CA ILE A 112 -19.42 12.55 9.49
C ILE A 112 -20.66 13.33 9.93
N ALA A 113 -21.57 12.70 10.67
CA ALA A 113 -22.76 13.37 11.19
C ALA A 113 -22.39 14.49 12.18
N GLU A 114 -21.41 14.25 13.06
CA GLU A 114 -20.89 15.23 14.00
C GLU A 114 -20.19 16.38 13.30
N LEU A 115 -19.32 16.10 12.32
CA LEU A 115 -18.66 17.13 11.51
C LEU A 115 -19.67 17.94 10.71
N ARG A 116 -20.72 17.32 10.15
CA ARG A 116 -21.80 18.06 9.48
C ARG A 116 -22.56 18.97 10.44
N ALA A 117 -22.87 18.49 11.64
CA ALA A 117 -23.50 19.31 12.67
C ALA A 117 -22.60 20.47 13.12
N GLN A 118 -21.29 20.24 13.27
CA GLN A 118 -20.32 21.29 13.57
C GLN A 118 -20.20 22.31 12.44
N VAL A 119 -20.21 21.87 11.18
CA VAL A 119 -20.23 22.77 10.02
C VAL A 119 -21.52 23.57 9.99
N GLU A 120 -22.66 22.94 10.20
CA GLU A 120 -23.96 23.63 10.26
C GLU A 120 -23.99 24.64 11.42
N GLU A 121 -23.51 24.27 12.60
CA GLU A 121 -23.35 25.16 13.76
C GLU A 121 -22.36 26.30 13.48
N LEU A 122 -21.23 26.03 12.83
CA LEU A 122 -20.29 27.08 12.44
C LEU A 122 -20.90 28.01 11.40
N THR A 123 -21.64 27.49 10.41
CA THR A 123 -22.32 28.32 9.40
C THR A 123 -23.45 29.15 10.00
N ALA A 124 -24.23 28.59 10.92
CA ALA A 124 -25.25 29.31 11.68
C ALA A 124 -24.61 30.32 12.64
N SER A 125 -23.51 29.97 13.30
CA SER A 125 -22.73 30.88 14.13
C SER A 125 -22.06 31.97 13.30
N LEU A 126 -21.65 31.72 12.07
CA LEU A 126 -21.13 32.73 11.13
C LEU A 126 -22.26 33.59 10.54
N ALA A 127 -23.47 33.06 10.40
CA ALA A 127 -24.66 33.83 10.04
C ALA A 127 -25.11 34.72 11.21
N ASP A 128 -25.05 34.23 12.45
CA ASP A 128 -25.33 35.01 13.67
C ASP A 128 -24.17 35.94 14.05
N ARG A 129 -22.92 35.57 13.74
CA ARG A 129 -21.70 36.40 13.77
C ARG A 129 -21.44 37.07 12.43
N ALA A 130 -22.45 37.22 11.58
CA ALA A 130 -22.55 38.36 10.70
C ALA A 130 -22.78 39.61 11.57
N ILE A 131 -21.77 39.90 12.40
CA ILE A 131 -21.36 41.23 12.82
C ILE A 131 -21.59 42.07 11.59
N THR A 132 -22.62 42.90 11.70
CA THR A 132 -23.27 43.63 10.62
C THR A 132 -22.25 44.05 9.56
N THR A 133 -22.55 43.85 8.27
CA THR A 133 -21.76 44.41 7.15
C THR A 133 -21.30 45.85 7.45
N ALA A 134 -22.13 46.61 8.17
CA ALA A 134 -21.84 47.93 8.72
C ALA A 134 -20.72 48.00 9.80
N GLU A 135 -20.68 47.13 10.80
CA GLU A 135 -19.61 47.10 11.82
C GLU A 135 -18.28 46.61 11.24
N TYR A 136 -18.32 45.62 10.36
CA TYR A 136 -17.12 45.18 9.64
C TYR A 136 -16.60 46.28 8.72
N GLU A 137 -17.48 46.91 7.92
CA GLU A 137 -17.14 48.08 7.11
C GLU A 137 -16.59 49.23 7.97
N ALA A 138 -17.17 49.49 9.14
CA ALA A 138 -16.67 50.51 10.06
C ALA A 138 -15.25 50.20 10.58
N ARG A 139 -14.94 48.92 10.83
CA ARG A 139 -13.60 48.47 11.24
C ARG A 139 -12.59 48.63 10.10
N ILE A 140 -12.95 48.25 8.87
CA ILE A 140 -12.11 48.43 7.69
C ILE A 140 -11.88 49.91 7.41
N ARG A 141 -12.91 50.75 7.53
CA ARG A 141 -12.80 52.20 7.36
C ARG A 141 -11.88 52.81 8.42
N SER A 142 -12.02 52.41 9.68
CA SER A 142 -11.12 52.83 10.76
C SER A 142 -9.66 52.43 10.48
N LEU A 143 -9.45 51.22 9.96
CA LEU A 143 -8.12 50.72 9.58
C LEU A 143 -7.53 51.51 8.41
N ALA A 144 -8.32 51.78 7.37
CA ALA A 144 -7.94 52.62 6.24
C ALA A 144 -7.57 54.04 6.69
N GLU A 145 -8.35 54.63 7.60
CA GLU A 145 -8.05 55.95 8.18
C GLU A 145 -6.76 55.94 9.01
N MET A 146 -6.48 54.87 9.76
CA MET A 146 -5.24 54.73 10.52
C MET A 146 -4.02 54.75 9.59
N TYR A 147 -4.04 53.93 8.53
CA TYR A 147 -2.96 53.88 7.55
C TYR A 147 -2.87 55.16 6.72
N ALA A 148 -3.99 55.83 6.44
CA ALA A 148 -4.01 57.11 5.74
C ALA A 148 -3.35 58.25 6.53
N ARG A 149 -3.35 58.16 7.87
CA ARG A 149 -2.65 59.11 8.76
C ARG A 149 -1.15 58.85 8.85
N MET A 150 -0.67 57.69 8.40
CA MET A 150 0.76 57.40 8.33
C MET A 150 1.41 58.04 7.10
N THR A 151 2.72 58.26 7.15
CA THR A 151 3.48 58.70 5.97
C THR A 151 3.47 57.59 4.91
N PRO A 152 3.32 57.90 3.60
CA PRO A 152 3.24 56.88 2.56
C PRO A 152 4.40 55.88 2.56
N SER A 153 5.62 56.33 2.83
CA SER A 153 6.81 55.47 2.93
C SER A 153 6.83 54.50 4.11
N ARG A 154 5.96 54.69 5.11
CA ARG A 154 5.78 53.76 6.24
C ARG A 154 4.56 52.87 6.06
N ALA A 155 3.51 53.37 5.42
CA ALA A 155 2.29 52.60 5.16
C ALA A 155 2.48 51.57 4.04
N ALA A 156 3.19 51.94 2.97
CA ALA A 156 3.45 51.06 1.82
C ALA A 156 4.05 49.69 2.22
N PRO A 157 5.18 49.60 2.95
CA PRO A 157 5.74 48.30 3.31
C PRO A 157 4.85 47.48 4.24
N ILE A 158 3.99 48.12 5.04
CA ILE A 158 3.05 47.39 5.90
C ILE A 158 1.96 46.72 5.05
N LEU A 159 1.38 47.46 4.10
CA LEU A 159 0.34 46.96 3.21
C LEU A 159 0.87 45.95 2.19
N GLU A 160 2.14 46.02 1.81
CA GLU A 160 2.78 45.03 0.94
C GLU A 160 2.91 43.65 1.58
N ASN A 161 3.08 43.61 2.91
CA ASN A 161 3.19 42.37 3.69
C ASN A 161 1.81 41.79 4.08
N MET A 162 0.71 42.44 3.70
CA MET A 162 -0.65 41.89 3.83
C MET A 162 -1.00 41.03 2.61
N THR A 163 -2.08 40.25 2.72
CA THR A 163 -2.66 39.57 1.55
C THR A 163 -3.19 40.59 0.54
N ALA A 164 -3.30 40.18 -0.72
CA ALA A 164 -3.70 41.07 -1.81
C ALA A 164 -5.11 41.62 -1.61
N GLU A 165 -5.99 40.75 -1.15
CA GLU A 165 -7.39 40.98 -0.88
C GLU A 165 -7.58 41.96 0.29
N GLU A 166 -6.85 41.77 1.39
CA GLU A 166 -6.90 42.65 2.56
C GLU A 166 -6.34 44.04 2.25
N ALA A 167 -5.19 44.11 1.55
CA ALA A 167 -4.57 45.37 1.17
C ALA A 167 -5.47 46.16 0.20
N ALA A 168 -6.07 45.49 -0.79
CA ALA A 168 -6.99 46.12 -1.73
C ALA A 168 -8.22 46.69 -1.01
N LEU A 169 -8.78 45.95 -0.06
CA LEU A 169 -9.94 46.39 0.73
C LEU A 169 -9.61 47.64 1.58
N VAL A 170 -8.46 47.67 2.26
CA VAL A 170 -8.02 48.84 3.02
C VAL A 170 -7.76 50.05 2.11
N LEU A 171 -7.15 49.85 0.95
CA LEU A 171 -6.90 50.92 -0.02
C LEU A 171 -8.20 51.48 -0.62
N GLU A 172 -9.23 50.67 -0.80
CA GLU A 172 -10.52 51.11 -1.32
C GLU A 172 -11.19 52.17 -0.45
N TYR A 173 -11.18 51.96 0.88
CA TYR A 173 -11.75 52.88 1.87
C TYR A 173 -10.83 54.07 2.20
N MET A 174 -9.67 54.17 1.57
CA MET A 174 -8.72 55.27 1.74
C MET A 174 -9.02 56.44 0.78
N PRO A 175 -8.78 57.70 1.18
CA PRO A 175 -8.83 58.84 0.26
C PRO A 175 -7.90 58.63 -0.94
N GLU A 176 -8.40 58.93 -2.14
CA GLU A 176 -7.71 58.67 -3.42
C GLU A 176 -6.30 59.27 -3.48
N ALA A 177 -6.12 60.50 -2.99
CA ALA A 177 -4.83 61.18 -2.96
C ALA A 177 -3.80 60.50 -2.02
N THR A 178 -4.26 59.86 -0.94
CA THR A 178 -3.36 59.12 -0.03
C THR A 178 -3.09 57.73 -0.56
N ARG A 179 -4.12 57.04 -1.08
CA ARG A 179 -3.96 55.78 -1.80
C ARG A 179 -2.94 55.87 -2.92
N GLY A 180 -3.04 56.88 -3.79
CA GLY A 180 -2.11 57.08 -4.91
C GLY A 180 -0.65 57.26 -4.45
N ARG A 181 -0.43 58.06 -3.40
CA ARG A 181 0.92 58.27 -2.83
C ARG A 181 1.49 57.02 -2.16
N ILE A 182 0.64 56.15 -1.61
CA ILE A 182 1.06 54.88 -1.03
C ILE A 182 1.44 53.90 -2.15
N LEU A 183 0.59 53.76 -3.18
CA LEU A 183 0.87 52.93 -4.35
C LEU A 183 2.18 53.34 -5.05
N GLU A 184 2.48 54.63 -5.11
CA GLU A 184 3.75 55.16 -5.64
C GLU A 184 4.99 54.70 -4.84
N ARG A 185 4.81 54.40 -3.55
CA ARG A 185 5.88 53.95 -2.64
C ARG A 185 5.93 52.44 -2.48
N MET A 186 5.07 51.72 -3.19
CA MET A 186 5.07 50.27 -3.22
C MET A 186 5.96 49.72 -4.34
N ASN A 187 6.25 48.42 -4.26
CA ASN A 187 6.77 47.60 -5.32
C ASN A 187 5.84 47.68 -6.56
N PRO A 188 6.37 47.89 -7.77
CA PRO A 188 5.57 48.06 -8.98
C PRO A 188 4.63 46.88 -9.31
N GLN A 189 5.08 45.65 -9.07
CA GLN A 189 4.27 44.44 -9.29
C GLN A 189 3.12 44.39 -8.30
N ARG A 190 3.39 44.69 -7.03
CA ARG A 190 2.37 44.71 -5.98
C ARG A 190 1.33 45.82 -6.22
N ALA A 191 1.78 47.01 -6.61
CA ALA A 191 0.90 48.12 -6.93
C ALA A 191 -0.02 47.80 -8.13
N ALA A 192 0.50 47.11 -9.16
CA ALA A 192 -0.29 46.70 -10.32
C ALA A 192 -1.38 45.68 -9.95
N GLU A 193 -1.04 44.69 -9.13
CA GLU A 193 -1.97 43.68 -8.61
C GLU A 193 -3.11 44.31 -7.81
N LEU A 194 -2.79 45.17 -6.83
CA LEU A 194 -3.79 45.86 -6.01
C LEU A 194 -4.66 46.80 -6.84
N THR A 195 -4.09 47.45 -7.86
CA THR A 195 -4.86 48.32 -8.77
C THR A 195 -5.81 47.52 -9.66
N ALA A 196 -5.42 46.31 -10.09
CA ALA A 196 -6.31 45.41 -10.83
C ALA A 196 -7.51 44.99 -9.96
N MET A 197 -7.26 44.64 -8.69
CA MET A 197 -8.32 44.30 -7.73
C MET A 197 -9.28 45.46 -7.43
N LEU A 198 -8.78 46.70 -7.43
CA LEU A 198 -9.62 47.91 -7.26
C LEU A 198 -10.47 48.24 -8.51
N LYS A 199 -10.01 47.85 -9.70
CA LYS A 199 -10.69 48.10 -10.98
C LYS A 199 -11.87 47.15 -11.20
N ASP A 200 -11.68 45.88 -10.88
CA ASP A 200 -12.70 44.85 -11.08
C ASP A 200 -13.69 44.91 -9.90
N ARG A 201 -14.77 45.67 -10.09
CA ARG A 201 -15.81 45.88 -9.07
C ARG A 201 -16.59 44.59 -8.80
N PHE A 202 -16.13 43.80 -7.84
CA PHE A 202 -16.94 42.74 -7.23
C PHE A 202 -17.82 43.34 -6.11
N PRO A 203 -19.08 42.93 -5.94
CA PRO A 203 -19.91 43.30 -4.79
C PRO A 203 -19.19 43.04 -3.46
N VAL A 204 -19.44 43.89 -2.47
CA VAL A 204 -18.73 43.91 -1.18
C VAL A 204 -18.86 42.56 -0.43
N GLU A 205 -19.97 41.84 -0.64
CA GLU A 205 -20.20 40.51 -0.07
C GLU A 205 -19.24 39.43 -0.63
N GLU A 206 -18.93 39.47 -1.92
CA GLU A 206 -18.00 38.53 -2.56
C GLU A 206 -16.54 38.78 -2.15
N ARG A 207 -16.18 40.04 -1.87
CA ARG A 207 -14.85 40.42 -1.36
C ARG A 207 -14.62 39.97 0.08
N GLN A 208 -15.64 40.08 0.94
CA GLN A 208 -15.58 39.60 2.31
C GLN A 208 -15.44 38.08 2.36
N LEU A 209 -16.14 37.37 1.46
CA LEU A 209 -16.02 35.93 1.32
C LEU A 209 -14.65 35.53 0.74
N ALA A 210 -14.17 36.22 -0.29
CA ALA A 210 -12.89 35.93 -0.93
C ALA A 210 -11.69 36.21 0.00
N ALA A 211 -11.70 37.33 0.73
CA ALA A 211 -10.65 37.65 1.69
C ALA A 211 -10.63 36.65 2.87
N LEU A 212 -11.81 36.26 3.36
CA LEU A 212 -11.93 35.24 4.40
C LEU A 212 -11.50 33.86 3.90
N GLN A 213 -11.88 33.48 2.68
CA GLN A 213 -11.44 32.24 2.04
C GLN A 213 -9.93 32.25 1.77
N ALA A 214 -9.34 33.37 1.37
CA ALA A 214 -7.90 33.52 1.20
C ALA A 214 -7.16 33.38 2.55
N ARG A 215 -7.70 33.96 3.62
CA ARG A 215 -7.15 33.80 4.98
C ARG A 215 -7.29 32.37 5.50
N VAL A 216 -8.41 31.71 5.21
CA VAL A 216 -8.62 30.28 5.50
C VAL A 216 -7.62 29.43 4.73
N ARG A 217 -7.43 29.68 3.43
CA ARG A 217 -6.40 28.98 2.63
C ARG A 217 -5.00 29.23 3.15
N GLU A 218 -4.64 30.44 3.53
CA GLU A 218 -3.33 30.74 4.13
C GLU A 218 -3.15 29.99 5.46
N LEU A 219 -4.20 29.90 6.27
CA LEU A 219 -4.18 29.16 7.52
C LEU A 219 -4.14 27.64 7.28
N GLU A 220 -4.86 27.14 6.27
CA GLU A 220 -4.81 25.76 5.79
C GLU A 220 -3.42 25.43 5.23
N GLU A 221 -2.82 26.29 4.42
CA GLU A 221 -1.45 26.15 3.90
C GLU A 221 -0.43 26.20 5.03
N ARG A 222 -0.60 27.06 6.05
CA ARG A 222 0.24 27.06 7.26
C ARG A 222 0.03 25.80 8.11
N LEU A 223 -1.17 25.24 8.13
CA LEU A 223 -1.49 23.97 8.81
C LEU A 223 -0.91 22.77 8.02
N LEU A 224 -0.95 22.82 6.69
CA LEU A 224 -0.32 21.88 5.76
C LEU A 224 1.21 21.97 5.88
N ASP A 225 1.78 23.16 6.06
CA ASP A 225 3.20 23.38 6.35
C ASP A 225 3.61 22.89 7.76
N THR A 226 2.62 22.55 8.61
CA THR A 226 2.84 21.89 9.90
C THR A 226 2.73 20.34 9.81
N GLY A 227 2.48 19.77 8.62
CA GLY A 227 2.34 18.34 8.43
C GLY A 227 3.05 17.85 7.17
N LEU A 228 4.14 17.09 7.36
CA LEU A 228 4.78 16.22 6.36
C LEU A 228 3.81 15.15 5.81
N VAL A 229 2.76 15.57 5.10
CA VAL A 229 1.90 14.72 4.30
C VAL A 229 2.31 14.98 2.86
N LEU A 230 3.36 14.28 2.43
CA LEU A 230 3.63 14.15 1.00
C LEU A 230 2.36 13.54 0.38
N GLU A 231 1.81 14.19 -0.65
CA GLU A 231 0.68 13.64 -1.38
C GLU A 231 1.09 12.30 -2.02
N ALA A 232 0.12 11.41 -2.25
CA ALA A 232 0.37 10.06 -2.79
C ALA A 232 1.23 10.11 -4.09
N GLU A 233 1.00 11.12 -4.92
CA GLU A 233 1.71 11.32 -6.18
C GLU A 233 3.19 11.69 -5.97
N GLU A 234 3.49 12.57 -5.00
CA GLU A 234 4.87 12.96 -4.67
C GLU A 234 5.64 11.82 -3.99
N LEU A 235 4.96 11.04 -3.15
CA LEU A 235 5.52 9.83 -2.54
C LEU A 235 5.83 8.76 -3.59
N GLY A 236 4.89 8.48 -4.50
CA GLY A 236 5.11 7.54 -5.61
C GLY A 236 6.31 7.94 -6.48
N GLY A 237 6.42 9.24 -6.80
CA GLY A 237 7.55 9.79 -7.55
C GLY A 237 8.89 9.64 -6.82
N THR A 238 8.94 9.87 -5.50
CA THR A 238 10.16 9.74 -4.71
C THR A 238 10.74 8.31 -4.76
N PHE A 239 9.87 7.30 -4.70
CA PHE A 239 10.30 5.90 -4.80
C PHE A 239 10.62 5.45 -6.23
N ALA A 240 10.04 6.09 -7.26
CA ALA A 240 10.37 5.81 -8.66
C ALA A 240 11.82 6.17 -9.01
N PHE A 241 12.40 7.18 -8.35
CA PHE A 241 13.82 7.55 -8.51
C PHE A 241 14.78 6.78 -7.59
N MET A 242 14.26 5.92 -6.70
CA MET A 242 15.06 5.15 -5.75
C MET A 242 15.41 3.77 -6.32
N ASP A 243 16.59 3.23 -5.99
CA ASP A 243 16.93 1.84 -6.31
C ASP A 243 15.92 0.88 -5.66
N ALA A 244 15.42 -0.09 -6.43
CA ALA A 244 14.37 -1.01 -6.00
C ALA A 244 14.80 -1.83 -4.76
N GLY A 245 16.09 -2.13 -4.61
CA GLY A 245 16.62 -2.83 -3.44
C GLY A 245 16.60 -1.98 -2.18
N GLN A 246 16.93 -0.69 -2.29
CA GLN A 246 16.90 0.24 -1.16
C GLN A 246 15.46 0.57 -0.76
N ALA A 247 14.59 0.82 -1.75
CA ALA A 247 13.16 1.00 -1.53
C ALA A 247 12.54 -0.20 -0.81
N ALA A 248 12.87 -1.42 -1.26
CA ALA A 248 12.40 -2.65 -0.64
C ALA A 248 12.81 -2.78 0.83
N ALA A 249 14.08 -2.48 1.16
CA ALA A 249 14.57 -2.52 2.53
C ALA A 249 13.82 -1.52 3.43
N LEU A 250 13.63 -0.28 2.95
CA LEU A 250 12.93 0.75 3.69
C LEU A 250 11.45 0.42 3.93
N ILE A 251 10.77 -0.11 2.92
CA ILE A 251 9.34 -0.46 3.01
C ILE A 251 9.13 -1.66 3.93
N LEU A 252 10.02 -2.67 3.91
CA LEU A 252 9.95 -3.80 4.83
C LEU A 252 10.20 -3.38 6.29
N GLU A 253 11.20 -2.53 6.53
CA GLU A 253 11.46 -1.96 7.86
C GLU A 253 10.27 -1.13 8.35
N MET A 254 9.65 -0.36 7.44
CA MET A 254 8.46 0.40 7.75
C MET A 254 7.25 -0.49 8.01
N ALA A 255 7.09 -1.60 7.28
CA ALA A 255 6.01 -2.54 7.50
C ALA A 255 6.07 -3.20 8.89
N GLY A 256 7.28 -3.38 9.45
CA GLY A 256 7.47 -3.85 10.82
C GLY A 256 7.02 -2.85 11.90
N ASN A 257 7.09 -1.54 11.61
CA ASN A 257 6.73 -0.48 12.55
C ASN A 257 5.31 0.07 12.33
N ASN A 258 4.91 0.26 11.07
CA ASN A 258 3.63 0.81 10.64
C ASN A 258 3.24 0.25 9.27
N ARG A 259 2.49 -0.86 9.31
CA ARG A 259 2.03 -1.60 8.14
C ARG A 259 1.20 -0.76 7.17
N ASN A 260 0.31 0.08 7.69
CA ASN A 260 -0.57 0.93 6.87
C ASN A 260 0.22 1.94 6.04
N LYS A 261 1.31 2.50 6.58
CA LYS A 261 2.21 3.39 5.82
C LYS A 261 2.95 2.66 4.71
N ALA A 262 3.40 1.42 4.95
CA ALA A 262 4.01 0.59 3.92
C ALA A 262 3.02 0.27 2.78
N LEU A 263 1.77 -0.06 3.12
CA LEU A 263 0.70 -0.28 2.14
C LEU A 263 0.38 0.99 1.35
N TYR A 264 0.29 2.15 2.02
CA TYR A 264 0.06 3.43 1.37
C TYR A 264 1.15 3.77 0.35
N ILE A 265 2.43 3.60 0.73
CA ILE A 265 3.58 3.81 -0.16
C ILE A 265 3.53 2.86 -1.36
N LEU A 266 3.26 1.58 -1.14
CA LEU A 266 3.16 0.61 -2.24
C LEU A 266 2.00 0.94 -3.19
N ALA A 267 0.85 1.35 -2.65
CA ALA A 267 -0.32 1.74 -3.43
C ALA A 267 -0.10 3.04 -4.22
N SER A 268 0.75 3.94 -3.73
CA SER A 268 1.01 5.24 -4.36
C SER A 268 2.02 5.17 -5.51
N MET A 269 2.83 4.12 -5.60
CA MET A 269 3.75 3.88 -6.73
C MET A 269 3.00 3.55 -8.02
N ASP A 270 3.59 3.86 -9.17
CA ASP A 270 3.12 3.32 -10.45
C ASP A 270 3.38 1.81 -10.58
N ASN A 271 2.71 1.18 -11.54
CA ASN A 271 2.76 -0.27 -11.72
C ASN A 271 4.18 -0.81 -12.00
N ALA A 272 5.01 -0.07 -12.73
CA ALA A 272 6.36 -0.52 -13.10
C ALA A 272 7.29 -0.46 -11.89
N THR A 273 7.29 0.67 -11.17
CA THR A 273 8.07 0.85 -9.94
C THR A 273 7.63 -0.16 -8.87
N ARG A 274 6.32 -0.30 -8.66
CA ARG A 274 5.77 -1.25 -7.68
C ARG A 274 6.19 -2.69 -7.97
N SER A 275 6.17 -3.11 -9.24
CA SER A 275 6.59 -4.46 -9.65
C SER A 275 8.07 -4.72 -9.32
N GLN A 276 8.95 -3.76 -9.61
CA GLN A 276 10.37 -3.87 -9.32
C GLN A 276 10.65 -3.91 -7.81
N VAL A 277 10.01 -3.01 -7.06
CA VAL A 277 10.16 -2.93 -5.59
C VAL A 277 9.61 -4.18 -4.93
N VAL A 278 8.41 -4.66 -5.31
CA VAL A 278 7.84 -5.92 -4.79
C VAL A 278 8.74 -7.12 -5.11
N GLY A 279 9.34 -7.17 -6.30
CA GLY A 279 10.33 -8.20 -6.65
C GLY A 279 11.56 -8.16 -5.72
N ALA A 280 12.08 -6.97 -5.46
CA ALA A 280 13.22 -6.77 -4.56
C ALA A 280 12.87 -7.00 -3.08
N MET A 281 11.62 -6.77 -2.66
CA MET A 281 11.11 -7.12 -1.34
C MET A 281 10.97 -8.64 -1.21
N THR A 282 10.44 -9.32 -2.22
CA THR A 282 10.28 -10.79 -2.24
C THR A 282 11.62 -11.50 -2.09
N ALA A 283 12.68 -10.98 -2.73
CA ALA A 283 14.03 -11.53 -2.59
C ALA A 283 14.61 -11.42 -1.16
N ARG A 284 14.09 -10.50 -0.33
CA ARG A 284 14.54 -10.25 1.05
C ARG A 284 13.64 -10.95 2.08
N ASP A 285 12.34 -10.79 1.93
CA ASP A 285 11.32 -11.37 2.80
C ASP A 285 10.06 -11.69 1.98
N SER A 286 10.00 -12.90 1.45
CA SER A 286 8.87 -13.36 0.64
C SER A 286 7.56 -13.44 1.43
N GLN A 287 7.61 -13.70 2.73
CA GLN A 287 6.43 -13.90 3.56
C GLN A 287 5.75 -12.56 3.86
N THR A 288 6.51 -11.57 4.35
CA THR A 288 5.99 -10.22 4.60
C THR A 288 5.52 -9.58 3.30
N THR A 289 6.27 -9.75 2.21
CA THR A 289 5.90 -9.21 0.89
C THR A 289 4.58 -9.80 0.38
N ALA A 290 4.41 -11.12 0.44
CA ALA A 290 3.16 -11.76 0.02
C ALA A 290 1.95 -11.25 0.84
N SER A 291 2.13 -11.06 2.15
CA SER A 291 1.07 -10.53 3.02
C SER A 291 0.68 -9.10 2.65
N LEU A 292 1.65 -8.23 2.34
CA LEU A 292 1.39 -6.84 1.97
C LEU A 292 0.71 -6.76 0.60
N VAL A 293 1.16 -7.56 -0.36
CA VAL A 293 0.57 -7.59 -1.71
C VAL A 293 -0.85 -8.15 -1.69
N ALA A 294 -1.14 -9.16 -0.88
CA ALA A 294 -2.50 -9.69 -0.72
C ALA A 294 -3.48 -8.62 -0.21
N GLU A 295 -3.01 -7.74 0.68
CA GLU A 295 -3.79 -6.66 1.30
C GLU A 295 -3.95 -5.44 0.37
N LEU A 296 -3.10 -5.30 -0.65
CA LEU A 296 -3.24 -4.29 -1.71
C LEU A 296 -4.28 -4.65 -2.77
N ILE A 297 -4.65 -5.92 -2.88
CA ILE A 297 -5.69 -6.37 -3.80
C ILE A 297 -7.03 -6.16 -3.10
N PRO A 298 -7.93 -5.31 -3.62
CA PRO A 298 -9.25 -5.18 -3.04
C PRO A 298 -9.93 -6.56 -3.07
N SER A 299 -10.43 -6.99 -1.91
CA SER A 299 -11.26 -8.19 -1.78
C SER A 299 -12.40 -8.09 -2.79
N GLY A 300 -12.31 -8.84 -3.88
CA GLY A 300 -13.31 -8.81 -4.93
C GLY A 300 -14.70 -9.09 -4.35
N THR A 301 -15.64 -8.23 -4.76
CA THR A 301 -17.10 -8.46 -4.78
C THR A 301 -17.46 -9.77 -5.45
#